data_AF-A0A8J3HUX8-F1
#
_entry.id   AF-A0A8J3HUX8-F1
#
_cell.length_a   1.000
_cell.length_b   1.000
_cell.length_c   1.000
_cell.angle_alpha   90.00
_cell.angle_beta   90.00
_cell.angle_gamma   90.00
#
_symmetry.space_group_name_H-M   'P 1'
#
loop_
_entity.id
_entity.type
_entity.pdbx_description
1 polymer ?
#
loop_
_entity_poly.entity_id
_entity_poly.type
_entity_poly.pdbx_seq_one_letter_code
_entity_poly.pdbx_strand_id
1 'polypeptide(L)' 'MTTQEVIHYRTDFWKTAPQKFRKDCDKKLKEGWRLVSSTITDAFLGRAKQITAIYEKD' A
#
# COMPACT_ATOMS: atom_id res chain seq x y z
N MET A 1 -17.09 12.90 6.73
CA MET A 1 -16.03 12.88 7.77
C MET A 1 -14.96 12.04 7.14
N THR A 2 -13.84 12.64 6.73
CA THR A 2 -12.82 11.92 5.96
C THR A 2 -12.22 10.80 6.80
N THR A 3 -12.43 9.55 6.35
CA THR A 3 -11.87 8.35 6.96
C THR A 3 -10.53 8.06 6.31
N GLN A 4 -9.50 7.88 7.13
CA GLN A 4 -8.16 7.53 6.67
C GLN A 4 -7.81 6.10 7.07
N GLU A 5 -7.22 5.34 6.13
CA GLU A 5 -6.73 3.99 6.35
C GLU A 5 -5.25 3.89 5.99
N VAL A 6 -4.46 3.31 6.89
CA VAL A 6 -3.03 3.05 6.69
C VAL A 6 -2.79 1.56 6.50
N ILE A 7 -2.33 1.16 5.31
CA ILE A 7 -2.11 -0.24 4.94
C ILE A 7 -0.62 -0.50 4.76
N HIS A 8 -0.10 -1.54 5.41
CA HIS A 8 1.29 -1.96 5.32
C HIS A 8 1.42 -3.24 4.49
N TYR A 9 1.90 -3.13 3.25
CA TYR A 9 2.22 -4.26 2.39
C TYR A 9 3.64 -4.72 2.65
N ARG A 10 3.80 -5.75 3.46
CA ARG A 10 5.10 -6.40 3.69
C ARG A 10 5.39 -7.45 2.61
N THR A 11 6.66 -7.55 2.22
CA THR A 11 7.17 -8.64 1.40
C THR A 11 7.47 -9.81 2.32
N ASP A 12 6.56 -10.78 2.35
CA ASP A 12 6.87 -12.12 2.86
C ASP A 12 7.59 -12.91 1.75
N PHE A 13 8.37 -13.92 2.13
CA PHE A 13 9.22 -14.78 1.28
C PHE A 13 8.59 -15.32 -0.03
N TRP A 14 7.28 -15.17 -0.21
CA TRP A 14 6.48 -15.76 -1.29
C TRP A 14 5.74 -14.74 -2.16
N LYS A 15 5.68 -13.44 -1.80
CA LYS A 15 4.94 -12.43 -2.58
C LYS A 15 5.64 -11.07 -2.56
N THR A 16 5.80 -10.47 -3.73
CA THR A 16 6.29 -9.10 -3.90
C THR A 16 5.27 -8.08 -3.38
N ALA A 17 5.63 -7.28 -2.36
CA ALA A 17 4.82 -6.17 -1.86
C ALA A 17 4.27 -5.22 -2.95
N PRO A 18 5.03 -4.88 -4.02
CA PRO A 18 4.53 -4.03 -5.11
C PRO A 18 3.28 -4.57 -5.81
N GLN A 19 3.18 -5.89 -5.99
CA GLN A 19 2.04 -6.49 -6.69
C GLN A 19 0.77 -6.46 -5.83
N LYS A 20 0.90 -6.71 -4.53
CA LYS A 20 -0.21 -6.56 -3.58
C LYS A 20 -0.69 -5.11 -3.52
N PHE A 21 0.24 -4.16 -3.39
CA PHE A 21 -0.07 -2.73 -3.38
C PHE A 21 -0.88 -2.31 -4.61
N ARG A 22 -0.43 -2.69 -5.82
CA ARG A 22 -1.12 -2.33 -7.05
C ARG A 22 -2.55 -2.87 -7.13
N LYS A 23 -2.74 -4.16 -6.79
CA LYS A 23 -4.07 -4.80 -6.81
C LYS A 23 -5.02 -4.16 -5.80
N ASP A 24 -4.50 -3.82 -4.62
CA ASP A 24 -5.29 -3.24 -3.55
C ASP A 24 -5.62 -1.76 -3.82
N CYS A 25 -4.69 -1.01 -4.39
CA CYS A 25 -4.92 0.35 -4.88
C CYS A 25 -6.05 0.40 -5.93
N ASP A 26 -6.02 -0.49 -6.93
CA ASP A 26 -7.10 -0.58 -7.93
C ASP A 26 -8.46 -0.91 -7.30
N LYS A 27 -8.48 -1.77 -6.28
CA LYS A 27 -9.71 -2.10 -5.54
C LYS A 27 -10.22 -0.89 -4.75
N LYS A 28 -9.34 -0.23 -4.00
CA LYS A 28 -9.65 0.95 -3.19
C LYS A 28 -10.17 2.10 -4.05
N LEU A 29 -9.54 2.35 -5.21
CA LEU A 29 -10.02 3.32 -6.19
C LEU A 29 -11.46 3.01 -6.66
N LYS A 30 -11.78 1.75 -6.95
CA LYS A 30 -13.16 1.33 -7.33
C LYS A 30 -14.16 1.50 -6.19
N GLU A 31 -13.72 1.34 -4.94
CA GLU A 31 -14.53 1.53 -3.74
C GLU A 31 -14.68 3.02 -3.35
N GLY A 32 -14.10 3.94 -4.12
CA GLY A 32 -14.15 5.39 -3.90
C GLY A 32 -13.13 5.91 -2.90
N TRP A 33 -12.10 5.12 -2.56
CA TRP A 33 -10.97 5.58 -1.77
C TRP A 33 -9.92 6.25 -2.66
N ARG A 34 -9.31 7.32 -2.15
CA ARG A 34 -8.22 8.04 -2.78
C ARG A 34 -6.90 7.67 -2.11
N LEU A 35 -5.88 7.32 -2.90
CA LEU A 35 -4.52 7.18 -2.38
C LEU A 35 -3.96 8.59 -2.08
N VAL A 36 -3.61 8.84 -0.82
CA VAL A 36 -3.04 10.10 -0.35
C VAL A 36 -1.52 10.06 -0.40
N SER A 37 -0.92 8.96 0.05
CA SER A 37 0.53 8.80 0.09
C SER A 37 0.94 7.34 0.04
N SER A 38 2.10 7.05 -0.55
CA SER A 38 2.73 5.73 -0.49
C SER A 38 4.22 5.87 -0.21
N THR A 39 4.68 5.23 0.86
CA THR A 39 6.07 5.23 1.30
C THR A 39 6.63 3.83 1.20
N ILE A 40 7.77 3.68 0.57
CA ILE A 40 8.48 2.40 0.49
C ILE A 40 9.54 2.40 1.59
N THR A 41 9.48 1.42 2.48
CA THR A 41 10.50 1.18 3.51
C THR A 41 11.36 0.00 3.06
N ASP A 42 12.53 0.32 2.51
CA ASP A 42 13.56 -0.65 2.15
C ASP A 42 14.45 -0.87 3.38
N ALA A 43 14.62 -2.13 3.78
CA ALA A 43 15.57 -2.47 4.83
C ALA A 43 16.34 -3.71 4.42
N PHE A 44 17.45 -3.41 3.73
CA PHE A 44 18.64 -4.24 3.48
C PHE A 44 18.57 -5.18 2.26
N LEU A 45 19.59 -5.07 1.38
CA LEU A 45 19.85 -5.93 0.20
C LEU A 45 18.84 -5.85 -0.98
N GLY A 46 18.40 -4.65 -1.36
CA GLY A 46 17.76 -4.40 -2.67
C GLY A 46 16.36 -5.01 -2.85
N ARG A 47 15.68 -5.31 -1.74
CA ARG A 47 14.30 -5.82 -1.74
C ARG A 47 13.41 -4.88 -0.93
N ALA A 48 12.43 -4.28 -1.61
CA ALA A 48 11.36 -3.52 -0.96
C ALA A 48 10.67 -4.41 0.08
N LYS A 49 10.99 -4.18 1.36
CA LYS A 49 10.52 -5.00 2.47
C LYS A 49 9.11 -4.64 2.87
N GLN A 50 8.74 -3.36 2.72
CA GLN A 50 7.43 -2.86 3.06
C GLN A 50 7.03 -1.66 2.18
N ILE A 51 5.76 -1.61 1.79
CA ILE A 51 5.11 -0.42 1.23
C ILE A 51 4.02 -0.02 2.23
N THR A 52 4.06 1.22 2.71
CA THR A 52 2.99 1.80 3.52
C THR A 52 2.16 2.70 2.61
N ALA A 53 0.87 2.44 2.47
CA ALA A 53 -0.05 3.27 1.71
C ALA A 53 -1.09 3.90 2.64
N ILE A 54 -1.42 5.15 2.40
CA ILE A 54 -2.44 5.91 3.11
C ILE A 54 -3.57 6.18 2.13
N TYR A 55 -4.77 5.71 2.45
CA TYR A 55 -5.98 5.94 1.69
C TYR A 55 -6.93 6.85 2.48
N GLU A 56 -7.72 7.64 1.78
CA GLU A 56 -8.74 8.51 2.34
C GLU A 56 -10.06 8.36 1.60
N LYS A 57 -11.18 8.49 2.31
CA LYS A 57 -12.53 8.49 1.74
C LYS A 57 -13.42 9.44 2.53
N ASP A 58 -14.20 10.26 1.83
CA ASP A 58 -15.12 11.25 2.41
C ASP A 58 -16.34 10.66 3.14
#